data_AF-A0ABD5MWL8-F1
#
_entry.id   AF-A0ABD5MWL8-F1
#
_cell.length_a   1.000
_cell.length_b   1.000
_cell.length_c   1.000
_cell.angle_alpha   90.00
_cell.angle_beta   90.00
_cell.angle_gamma   90.00
#
_symmetry.space_group_name_H-M   'P 1'
#
loop_
_entity.id
_entity.type
_entity.pdbx_description
1 polymer ?
#
loop_
_entity_poly.entity_id
_entity_poly.type
_entity_poly.pdbx_seq_one_letter_code
_entity_poly.pdbx_strand_id
1 'polypeptide(L)' 'MVRRDGAEVRKERIQEIARLIHRSLHKNGEIPLSKTLATLQYEFGLTRGKLQDYIGILEGLGQFVIEKEEDKIKRMTDG' A
#
# COMPACT_ATOMS: atom_id res chain seq x y z
N MET A 1 1.90 4.03 -31.03
CA MET A 1 2.08 3.24 -29.79
C MET A 1 2.79 4.14 -28.79
N VAL A 2 2.05 4.78 -27.87
CA VAL A 2 2.65 5.63 -26.84
C VAL A 2 3.43 4.71 -25.91
N ARG A 3 4.76 4.87 -25.84
CA ARG A 3 5.57 4.16 -24.84
C ARG A 3 5.04 4.59 -23.47
N ARG A 4 4.39 3.68 -22.75
CA ARG A 4 4.08 3.89 -21.34
C ARG A 4 5.42 4.04 -20.62
N ASP A 5 5.68 5.23 -20.09
CA ASP A 5 6.85 5.48 -19.26
C ASP A 5 6.77 4.58 -18.02
N GLY A 6 7.88 3.93 -17.66
CA GLY A 6 7.96 3.09 -16.46
C GLY A 6 7.62 3.88 -15.19
N ALA A 7 7.79 5.20 -15.20
CA ALA A 7 7.34 6.09 -14.14
C ALA A 7 5.80 6.13 -14.01
N GLU A 8 5.07 6.21 -15.13
CA GLU A 8 3.61 6.28 -15.09
C GLU A 8 3.01 4.95 -14.63
N VAL A 9 3.55 3.82 -15.11
CA VAL A 9 3.13 2.48 -14.64
C VAL A 9 3.37 2.30 -13.14
N ARG A 10 4.50 2.82 -12.63
CA ARG A 10 4.80 2.79 -11.19
C ARG A 10 3.78 3.60 -10.40
N LYS A 11 3.47 4.81 -10.87
CA LYS A 11 2.50 5.70 -10.24
C LYS A 11 1.09 5.10 -10.23
N GLU A 12 0.63 4.56 -11.36
CA GLU A 12 -0.65 3.84 -11.45
C GLU A 12 -0.72 2.72 -10.42
N ARG A 13 0.35 1.93 -10.30
CA ARG A 13 0.42 0.82 -9.35
C ARG A 13 0.36 1.27 -7.89
N ILE A 14 1.10 2.32 -7.53
CA ILE A 14 1.07 2.89 -6.18
C ILE A 14 -0.35 3.38 -5.84
N GLN A 15 -1.03 4.03 -6.78
CA GLN A 15 -2.40 4.48 -6.59
C GLN A 15 -3.40 3.32 -6.43
N GLU A 16 -3.25 2.24 -7.19
CA GLU A 16 -4.09 1.03 -7.03
C GLU A 16 -3.93 0.40 -5.64
N ILE A 17 -2.68 0.25 -5.18
CA ILE A 17 -2.35 -0.26 -3.84
C ILE A 17 -2.99 0.63 -2.76
N ALA A 18 -2.85 1.95 -2.89
CA ALA A 18 -3.45 2.90 -1.95
C ALA A 18 -4.97 2.73 -1.87
N ARG A 19 -5.67 2.61 -3.01
CA ARG A 19 -7.13 2.41 -3.04
C ARG A 19 -7.54 1.10 -2.35
N LEU A 20 -6.79 0.01 -2.53
CA LEU A 20 -7.08 -1.27 -1.88
C LEU A 20 -6.92 -1.20 -0.35
N ILE A 21 -5.82 -0.59 0.10
CA ILE A 21 -5.56 -0.40 1.53
C ILE A 21 -6.64 0.49 2.14
N HIS A 22 -6.96 1.63 1.51
CA HIS A 22 -8.01 2.54 1.99
C HIS A 22 -9.37 1.89 2.07
N ARG A 23 -9.79 1.10 1.06
CA ARG A 23 -11.06 0.35 1.14
C ARG A 23 -11.08 -0.61 2.32
N SER A 24 -9.96 -1.28 2.58
CA SER A 24 -9.83 -2.25 3.66
C SER A 24 -9.83 -1.57 5.03
N LEU A 25 -9.12 -0.44 5.17
CA LEU A 25 -9.15 0.41 6.36
C LEU A 25 -10.52 1.05 6.57
N HIS A 26 -11.22 1.43 5.50
CA HIS A 26 -12.58 1.99 5.58
C HIS A 26 -13.53 1.00 6.27
N LYS A 27 -13.41 -0.28 5.92
CA LYS A 27 -14.25 -1.36 6.44
C LYS A 27 -13.87 -1.82 7.85
N ASN A 28 -12.58 -1.85 8.19
CA ASN A 28 -12.09 -2.54 9.40
C ASN A 28 -11.43 -1.62 10.44
N GLY A 29 -11.14 -0.36 10.12
CA GLY A 29 -10.39 0.57 10.98
C GLY A 29 -8.87 0.33 10.94
N GLU A 30 -8.45 -0.92 11.16
CA GLU A 30 -7.07 -1.39 11.01
C GLU A 30 -7.03 -2.71 10.22
N ILE A 31 -5.89 -3.02 9.60
CA ILE A 31 -5.68 -4.26 8.86
C ILE A 31 -4.29 -4.86 9.11
N PRO A 32 -4.11 -6.19 9.02
CA PRO A 32 -2.80 -6.80 9.25
C PRO A 32 -1.81 -6.49 8.11
N LEU A 33 -0.61 -6.03 8.44
CA LEU A 33 0.43 -5.66 7.48
C LEU A 33 0.89 -6.86 6.64
N SER A 34 1.26 -7.96 7.29
CA SER A 34 1.81 -9.13 6.59
C SER A 34 0.79 -9.80 5.68
N LYS A 35 -0.47 -9.87 6.11
CA LYS A 35 -1.57 -10.38 5.28
C LYS A 35 -1.80 -9.47 4.08
N THR A 36 -1.86 -8.16 4.30
CA THR A 36 -1.99 -7.17 3.22
C THR A 36 -0.87 -7.32 2.20
N LEU A 37 0.39 -7.40 2.65
CA LEU A 37 1.54 -7.59 1.77
C LEU A 37 1.47 -8.88 0.95
N ALA A 38 1.03 -9.99 1.56
CA ALA A 38 0.87 -11.26 0.85
C ALA A 38 -0.23 -11.17 -0.23
N THR A 39 -1.37 -10.53 0.08
CA THR A 39 -2.43 -10.28 -0.89
C THR A 39 -1.94 -9.42 -2.05
N LEU A 40 -1.27 -8.30 -1.77
CA LEU A 40 -0.73 -7.41 -2.80
C LEU A 40 0.35 -8.10 -3.66
N GLN A 41 1.17 -8.97 -3.05
CA GLN A 41 2.17 -9.76 -3.78
C GLN A 41 1.51 -10.72 -4.76
N TYR A 42 0.44 -11.40 -4.34
CA TYR A 42 -0.35 -12.28 -5.19
C TYR A 42 -1.05 -11.51 -6.32
N GLU A 43 -1.71 -10.39 -6.00
CA GLU A 43 -2.48 -9.60 -6.97
C GLU A 43 -1.62 -8.91 -8.02
N PHE A 44 -0.46 -8.36 -7.61
CA PHE A 44 0.36 -7.52 -8.48
C PHE A 44 1.64 -8.20 -8.99
N GLY A 45 1.96 -9.41 -8.52
CA GLY A 45 3.19 -10.11 -8.86
C GLY A 45 4.46 -9.37 -8.43
N LEU A 46 4.36 -8.48 -7.43
CA LEU A 46 5.47 -7.67 -6.93
C LEU A 46 6.16 -8.38 -5.78
N THR A 47 7.49 -8.21 -5.68
CA THR A 47 8.24 -8.71 -4.53
C THR A 47 7.85 -7.96 -3.26
N ARG A 48 8.01 -8.61 -2.10
CA ARG A 48 7.74 -8.00 -0.80
C ARG A 48 8.51 -6.69 -0.59
N GLY A 49 9.80 -6.64 -0.96
CA GLY A 49 10.61 -5.42 -0.85
C GLY A 49 10.03 -4.26 -1.67
N LYS A 50 9.60 -4.51 -2.90
CA LYS A 50 9.01 -3.47 -3.76
C LYS A 50 7.65 -2.98 -3.26
N LEU A 51 6.87 -3.88 -2.67
CA LEU A 51 5.62 -3.49 -2.00
C LEU A 51 5.90 -2.65 -0.76
N GLN A 52 6.91 -3.01 0.04
CA GLN A 52 7.35 -2.22 1.20
C GLN A 52 7.80 -0.81 0.78
N ASP A 53 8.52 -0.67 -0.33
CA ASP A 53 8.87 0.66 -0.87
C ASP A 53 7.62 1.47 -1.22
N TYR A 54 6.65 0.86 -1.91
CA TYR A 54 5.44 1.54 -2.34
C TYR A 54 4.54 1.95 -1.17
N ILE A 55 4.34 1.06 -0.19
CA ILE A 55 3.56 1.41 1.00
C ILE A 55 4.29 2.41 1.89
N GLY A 56 5.63 2.39 1.91
CA GLY A 56 6.45 3.39 2.62
C GLY A 56 6.32 4.78 2.00
N ILE A 57 6.23 4.87 0.67
CA ILE A 57 5.89 6.13 -0.01
C ILE A 57 4.50 6.64 0.44
N LEU A 58 3.51 5.76 0.49
CA LEU A 58 2.14 6.13 0.89
C LEU A 58 2.05 6.54 2.37
N GLU A 59 2.77 5.86 3.26
CA GLU A 59 2.94 6.23 4.66
C GLU A 59 3.60 7.61 4.78
N GLY A 60 4.70 7.85 4.05
CA GLY A 60 5.37 9.15 4.02
C GLY A 60 4.52 10.29 3.46
N LEU A 61 3.51 9.98 2.65
CA LEU A 61 2.49 10.91 2.16
C LEU A 61 1.30 11.07 3.13
N GLY A 62 1.37 10.46 4.31
CA GLY A 62 0.34 10.53 5.34
C GLY A 62 -0.95 9.79 5.01
N GLN A 63 -0.93 8.81 4.10
CA GLN A 63 -2.15 8.08 3.74
C GLN A 63 -2.62 7.13 4.85
N PHE A 64 -1.70 6.59 5.65
CA PHE A 64 -1.92 5.66 6.75
C PHE A 64 -0.64 5.51 7.56
N VAL A 65 -0.69 4.78 8.67
CA VAL A 65 0.47 4.48 9.53
C VAL A 65 0.74 2.97 9.50
N ILE A 66 2.01 2.59 9.39
CA ILE A 66 2.46 1.19 9.43
C ILE A 66 3.15 0.94 10.78
N GLU A 67 2.56 0.07 11.59
CA GLU A 67 3.16 -0.40 12.83
C GLU A 67 3.72 -1.80 12.61
N LYS A 68 5.00 -1.88 12.25
CA LYS A 68 5.67 -3.13 11.88
C LYS A 68 5.74 -4.12 13.05
N GLU A 69 5.99 -3.63 14.26
CA GLU A 69 6.09 -4.45 15.47
C GLU A 69 4.73 -5.08 15.86
N GLU A 70 3.63 -4.38 15.59
CA GLU A 70 2.27 -4.90 15.84
C GLU A 70 1.68 -5.65 14.62
N ASP A 71 2.41 -5.73 13.50
CA ASP A 71 1.92 -6.21 12.20
C ASP A 71 0.63 -5.51 11.73
N LYS A 72 0.56 -4.18 11.83
CA LYS A 72 -0.66 -3.42 11.51
C LYS A 72 -0.44 -2.28 10.52
N ILE A 73 -1.50 -2.02 9.76
CA ILE A 73 -1.72 -0.76 9.05
C ILE A 73 -2.96 -0.12 9.66
N LYS A 74 -2.84 1.13 10.10
CA LYS A 74 -3.92 1.90 10.73
C LYS A 74 -4.21 3.15 9.91
N ARG A 75 -5.44 3.67 10.02
CA ARG A 75 -5.72 5.01 9.48
C ARG A 75 -4.86 6.03 10.19
N MET A 76 -4.49 7.09 9.47
CA MET A 76 -3.98 8.28 10.14
C MET A 76 -5.12 8.83 11.00
N THR A 77 -4.98 8.75 12.32
CA THR A 77 -5.84 9.49 13.24
C THR A 77 -5.40 10.94 13.15
N ASP A 78 -6.29 11.81 12.66
CA ASP A 78 -6.17 13.24 12.89
C ASP A 78 -6.04 13.43 14.40
N GLY A 79 -4.93 14.02 14.84
CA GLY A 79 -4.76 14.47 16.21
C GLY A 79 -5.72 15.60 16.54
#